data_AF-A0A547Q742-F1
#
_entry.id   AF-A0A547Q742-F1
#
_cell.length_a   1.000
_cell.length_b   1.000
_cell.length_c   1.000
_cell.angle_alpha   90.00
_cell.angle_beta   90.00
_cell.angle_gamma   90.00
#
_symmetry.space_group_name_H-M   'P 1'
#
loop_
_entity.id
_entity.type
_entity.pdbx_description
1 polymer ?
#
loop_
_entity_poly.entity_id
_entity_poly.type
_entity_poly.pdbx_seq_one_letter_code
_entity_poly.pdbx_strand_id
1 'polypeptide(L)' 'MIKALRNTPDLIDEIIATHGTWHVLKRVIASALNLRRLPPEPDCEHLRRDVGLPPRADAPPDPWRYMR' A
#
# COMPACT_ATOMS: atom_id res chain seq x y z
N MET A 1 27.59 -10.56 28.66
CA MET A 1 26.73 -11.77 28.75
C MET A 1 25.71 -11.72 27.61
N ILE A 2 26.15 -11.95 26.36
CA ILE A 2 25.32 -11.84 25.15
C ILE A 2 25.09 -13.26 24.63
N LYS A 3 24.15 -14.00 25.23
CA LYS A 3 23.91 -15.41 24.84
C LYS A 3 22.45 -15.86 24.91
N ALA A 4 21.50 -14.92 24.94
CA ALA A 4 20.08 -15.22 25.15
C ALA A 4 19.15 -14.85 23.96
N LEU A 5 19.68 -14.76 22.74
CA LEU A 5 18.87 -14.47 21.52
C LEU A 5 18.97 -15.58 20.45
N ARG A 6 19.37 -16.81 20.81
CA ARG A 6 19.65 -17.88 19.82
C ARG A 6 18.59 -18.98 19.73
N ASN A 7 17.57 -19.03 20.59
CA ASN A 7 16.80 -20.26 20.80
C ASN A 7 15.27 -20.11 20.82
N THR A 8 14.72 -19.02 20.30
CA THR A 8 13.33 -19.10 19.84
C THR A 8 13.43 -19.56 18.39
N PRO A 9 12.89 -20.72 17.98
CA PRO A 9 12.56 -20.88 16.58
C PRO A 9 11.58 -19.74 16.30
N ASP A 10 12.08 -18.68 15.67
CA ASP A 10 11.22 -17.55 15.33
C ASP A 10 10.10 -18.15 14.49
N LEU A 11 8.85 -17.77 14.76
CA LEU A 11 7.67 -18.21 14.00
C LEU A 11 7.91 -18.18 12.48
N ILE A 12 8.79 -17.28 12.04
CA ILE A 12 9.29 -17.15 10.68
C ILE A 12 10.00 -18.43 10.18
N ASP A 13 10.88 -19.03 10.98
CA ASP A 13 11.58 -20.27 10.64
C ASP A 13 10.61 -21.45 10.52
N GLU A 14 9.59 -21.53 11.39
CA GLU A 14 8.55 -22.56 11.30
C GLU A 14 7.70 -22.41 10.03
N ILE A 15 7.34 -21.17 9.67
CA ILE A 15 6.62 -20.84 8.45
C ILE A 15 7.46 -21.17 7.20
N ILE A 16 8.77 -20.87 7.24
CA ILE A 16 9.70 -21.22 6.16
C ILE A 16 9.84 -22.74 6.03
N ALA A 17 9.93 -23.47 7.14
CA ALA A 17 10.03 -24.93 7.13
C ALA A 17 8.76 -25.59 6.58
N THR A 18 7.57 -25.07 6.89
CA THR A 18 6.29 -25.64 6.39
C THR A 18 5.98 -25.28 4.95
N HIS A 19 6.28 -24.06 4.51
CA HIS A 19 5.84 -23.56 3.19
C HIS A 19 6.99 -23.44 2.17
N GLY A 20 8.23 -23.56 2.61
CA GLY A 20 9.42 -23.36 1.81
C GLY A 20 9.77 -21.88 1.62
N THR A 21 11.06 -21.57 1.67
CA THR A 21 11.61 -20.20 1.60
C THR A 21 11.12 -19.43 0.37
N TRP A 22 10.94 -20.12 -0.76
CA TRP A 22 10.52 -19.51 -2.02
C TRP A 22 9.08 -19.00 -2.01
N HIS A 23 8.16 -19.74 -1.37
CA HIS A 23 6.76 -19.32 -1.25
C HIS A 23 6.60 -18.14 -0.29
N VAL A 24 7.35 -18.15 0.81
CA VAL A 24 7.39 -17.04 1.77
C VAL A 24 7.92 -15.78 1.09
N LEU A 25 9.06 -15.87 0.39
CA LEU A 25 9.66 -14.74 -0.30
C LEU A 25 8.72 -14.11 -1.34
N LYS A 26 8.06 -14.93 -2.18
CA LYS A 26 7.07 -14.44 -3.15
C LYS A 26 5.93 -13.68 -2.49
N ARG A 27 5.40 -14.17 -1.37
CA ARG A 27 4.32 -13.51 -0.64
C ARG A 27 4.76 -12.19 -0.02
N VAL A 28 5.97 -12.14 0.56
CA VAL A 28 6.53 -10.91 1.13
C VAL A 28 6.69 -9.85 0.04
N ILE A 29 7.28 -10.23 -1.10
CA ILE A 29 7.45 -9.34 -2.25
C ILE A 29 6.09 -8.87 -2.79
N ALA A 30 5.13 -9.78 -2.99
CA ALA A 30 3.80 -9.43 -3.48
C ALA A 30 3.05 -8.50 -2.52
N SER A 31 3.18 -8.71 -1.20
CA SER A 31 2.58 -7.86 -0.18
C SER A 31 3.22 -6.47 -0.16
N ALA A 32 4.54 -6.39 -0.26
CA ALA A 32 5.26 -5.11 -0.37
C ALA A 32 4.86 -4.32 -1.63
N LEU A 33 4.68 -5.01 -2.76
CA LEU A 33 4.21 -4.39 -4.00
C LEU A 33 2.75 -3.95 -3.93
N ASN A 34 1.88 -4.71 -3.26
CA ASN A 34 0.47 -4.34 -3.05
C ASN A 34 0.30 -3.18 -2.07
N LEU A 35 1.12 -3.07 -1.03
CA LEU A 35 1.13 -1.91 -0.12
C LEU A 35 1.49 -0.61 -0.84
N ARG A 36 2.26 -0.71 -1.92
CA ARG A 36 2.62 0.45 -2.75
C ARG A 36 1.47 0.93 -3.64
N ARG A 37 0.43 0.10 -3.81
CA ARG A 37 -0.86 0.53 -4.37
C ARG A 37 -1.68 1.11 -3.23
N LEU A 38 -1.32 2.31 -2.77
CA LEU A 38 -2.26 3.09 -1.97
C LEU A 38 -3.58 3.17 -2.76
N PRO A 39 -4.73 3.00 -2.10
CA PRO A 39 -6.01 3.21 -2.75
C PRO A 39 -5.99 4.61 -3.40
N PRO A 40 -6.54 4.77 -4.61
CA PRO A 40 -6.72 6.10 -5.16
C PRO A 40 -7.44 6.92 -4.10
N GLU A 41 -6.90 8.09 -3.76
CA GLU A 41 -7.56 9.00 -2.83
C GLU A 41 -9.02 9.14 -3.27
N PRO A 42 -9.98 8.99 -2.35
CA PRO A 42 -11.37 9.20 -2.70
C PRO A 42 -11.50 10.57 -3.36
N ASP A 43 -12.34 10.63 -4.40
CA ASP A 43 -12.58 11.83 -5.21
C ASP A 43 -13.25 12.93 -4.35
N CYS A 44 -12.40 13.60 -3.58
CA CYS A 44 -12.76 14.64 -2.62
C CYS A 44 -12.58 16.03 -3.24
N GLU A 45 -12.77 16.17 -4.56
CA GLU A 45 -12.63 17.44 -5.26
C GLU A 45 -13.60 18.50 -4.71
N HIS A 46 -14.78 18.08 -4.25
CA HIS A 46 -15.75 18.94 -3.57
C HIS A 46 -15.19 19.55 -2.27
N LEU A 47 -14.44 18.79 -1.47
CA LEU A 47 -13.81 19.30 -0.24
C LEU A 47 -12.70 20.32 -0.54
N ARG A 48 -11.99 20.18 -1.65
CA ARG A 48 -10.97 21.17 -2.07
C ARG A 48 -11.60 22.52 -2.39
N ARG A 49 -12.77 22.51 -3.03
CA ARG A 49 -13.55 23.73 -3.32
C ARG A 49 -13.98 24.42 -2.02
N ASP A 50 -14.44 23.66 -1.03
CA ASP A 50 -14.92 24.21 0.24
C ASP A 50 -13.81 24.88 1.07
N VAL A 51 -12.57 24.40 0.95
CA VAL A 51 -11.39 24.97 1.64
C VAL A 51 -10.68 26.03 0.77
N GLY A 52 -11.15 26.29 -0.46
CA GLY A 52 -10.55 27.24 -1.39
C GLY A 52 -9.23 26.78 -2.00
N LEU A 53 -8.94 25.48 -1.97
CA LEU A 53 -7.77 24.90 -2.62
C LEU A 53 -7.98 24.84 -4.15
N PRO A 54 -6.91 25.04 -4.95
CA PRO A 54 -6.99 24.87 -6.39
C PRO A 54 -7.32 23.40 -6.74
N PRO A 55 -7.99 23.18 -7.88
CA PRO A 55 -8.35 21.84 -8.33
C PRO A 55 -7.10 20.99 -8.54
N ARG A 56 -7.24 19.68 -8.39
CA ARG A 56 -6.11 18.77 -8.58
C ARG A 56 -5.58 18.92 -10.02
N ALA A 57 -4.26 19.08 -10.17
CA ALA A 57 -3.62 19.24 -11.48
C ALA A 57 -3.89 18.05 -12.43
N ASP A 58 -4.13 16.88 -11.85
CA ASP A 58 -4.35 15.62 -12.56
C ASP A 58 -5.84 15.29 -12.73
N ALA A 59 -6.75 16.22 -12.38
CA ALA A 59 -8.18 15.99 -12.51
C ALA A 59 -8.55 15.81 -14.00
N PRO A 60 -9.27 14.73 -14.36
CA PRO A 60 -9.72 14.54 -15.73
C PRO A 60 -10.62 15.72 -16.16
N PRO A 61 -10.56 16.14 -17.43
CA PRO A 61 -11.40 17.23 -17.92
C PRO A 61 -12.88 16.85 -17.76
N ASP A 62 -13.65 17.71 -17.10
CA ASP A 62 -15.10 17.55 -16.96
C ASP A 62 -15.77 17.64 -18.34
N PRO A 63 -16.37 16.54 -18.86
CA PRO A 63 -16.95 16.51 -20.19
C PRO A 63 -18.17 17.44 -20.33
N TRP A 64 -18.77 17.88 -19.23
CA TRP A 64 -19.96 18.72 -19.23
C TRP A 64 -19.65 20.22 -19.09
N ARG A 65 -18.38 20.59 -18.91
CA ARG A 65 -17.93 21.97 -18.65
C ARG A 65 -18.26 22.95 -19.79
N TYR A 66 -18.46 22.45 -21.01
CA TYR A 66 -18.68 23.26 -22.21
C TYR A 66 -20.11 23.18 -22.78
N MET A 67 -21.03 22.51 -22.08
CA MET A 67 -22.43 22.37 -22.51
C MET A 67 -23.37 23.45 -21.95
N ARG A 68 -22.83 24.58 -21.48
CA ARG A 68 -23.61 25.73 -21.00
C ARG A 68 -23.52 26.90 -21.96
#